data_AF-A0A644VYK7-F1
#
_entry.id   AF-A0A644VYK7-F1
#
_cell.length_a   1.000
_cell.length_b   1.000
_cell.length_c   1.000
_cell.angle_alpha   90.00
_cell.angle_beta   90.00
_cell.angle_gamma   90.00
#
_symmetry.space_group_name_H-M   'P 1'
#
loop_
_entity.id
_entity.type
_entity.pdbx_description
1 polymer ?
#
loop_
_entity_poly.entity_id
_entity_poly.type
_entity_poly.pdbx_seq_one_letter_code
_entity_poly.pdbx_strand_id
1 'polypeptide(L)'
;MLMNFTARKGLSVKTMGSGLNKPLPILLLIRNNLRQRIKRNYLDKNSIEGGDIMNELKQTHNDILASLVDIRDVKIDRKLPVEDRIKSYVEQVKNPYLFKVGETVVRVSYANTQATINDNFINMIASM
;
A
#
# COMPACT_ATOMS: atom_id res chain seq x y z
N MET A 1 -3.27 -3.65 -26.98
CA MET A 1 -2.48 -4.27 -28.04
C MET A 1 -1.02 -3.87 -27.84
N LEU A 2 -0.19 -4.83 -27.42
CA LEU A 2 1.24 -4.68 -27.13
C LEU A 2 2.03 -4.56 -28.44
N MET A 3 3.08 -3.73 -28.48
CA MET A 3 4.30 -4.06 -29.23
C MET A 3 5.54 -3.58 -28.48
N ASN A 4 6.22 -4.55 -27.86
CA ASN A 4 7.52 -4.42 -27.24
C ASN A 4 8.59 -4.23 -28.32
N PHE A 5 9.38 -3.16 -28.24
CA PHE A 5 10.55 -3.00 -29.12
C PHE A 5 11.79 -3.59 -28.44
N THR A 6 12.05 -4.86 -28.75
CA THR A 6 13.26 -5.58 -28.33
C THR A 6 14.43 -5.14 -29.21
N ALA A 7 15.28 -4.25 -28.73
CA ALA A 7 16.57 -3.97 -29.35
C ALA A 7 17.63 -4.98 -28.84
N ARG A 8 17.66 -6.17 -29.46
CA ARG A 8 18.87 -7.00 -29.53
C ARG A 8 19.55 -6.74 -30.88
N LYS A 9 20.78 -6.23 -30.85
CA LYS A 9 21.91 -6.76 -31.63
C LYS A 9 23.20 -6.10 -31.15
N GLY A 10 24.22 -6.93 -31.00
CA GLY A 10 25.43 -6.64 -30.25
C GLY A 10 26.35 -5.65 -30.93
N LEU A 11 27.13 -4.97 -30.09
CA LEU A 11 28.51 -4.63 -30.42
C LEU A 11 29.41 -5.53 -29.59
N SER A 12 29.64 -6.74 -30.10
CA SER A 12 30.67 -7.63 -29.57
C SER A 12 32.01 -7.12 -30.10
N VAL A 13 32.72 -6.34 -29.29
CA VAL A 13 34.14 -6.09 -29.52
C VAL A 13 34.86 -7.38 -29.14
N LYS A 14 35.18 -8.20 -30.14
CA LYS A 14 36.06 -9.36 -29.98
C LYS A 14 37.43 -8.86 -29.49
N THR A 15 37.76 -9.12 -28.23
CA THR A 15 39.16 -9.22 -27.81
C THR A 15 39.55 -10.69 -27.88
N MET A 16 40.10 -11.12 -29.03
CA MET A 16 40.98 -12.29 -29.06
C MET A 16 42.27 -11.90 -28.33
N GLY A 17 42.71 -12.74 -27.39
CA GLY A 17 43.99 -12.56 -26.70
C GLY A 17 43.85 -12.65 -25.19
N SER A 18 44.30 -13.78 -24.66
CA SER A 18 44.56 -14.04 -23.25
C SER A 18 45.29 -12.87 -22.57
N GLY A 19 44.69 -12.33 -21.51
CA GLY A 19 45.33 -11.35 -20.65
C GLY A 19 44.28 -10.73 -19.73
N LEU A 20 44.41 -10.96 -18.42
CA LEU A 20 43.58 -10.40 -17.36
C LEU A 20 43.41 -8.87 -17.55
N ASN A 21 42.32 -8.45 -18.19
CA ASN A 21 41.98 -7.03 -18.32
C ASN A 21 41.26 -6.59 -17.04
N LYS A 22 42.02 -6.54 -15.95
CA LYS A 22 41.58 -5.91 -14.69
C LYS A 22 41.45 -4.41 -15.01
N PRO A 23 40.29 -3.77 -14.76
CA PRO A 23 40.15 -2.35 -14.99
C PRO A 23 41.26 -1.63 -14.21
N LEU A 24 41.98 -0.72 -14.87
CA LEU A 24 43.04 0.06 -14.24
C LEU A 24 42.51 0.61 -12.91
N PRO A 25 43.30 0.56 -11.81
CA PRO A 25 42.83 0.88 -10.47
C PRO A 25 42.18 2.27 -10.40
N ILE A 26 42.66 3.22 -11.21
CA ILE A 26 42.09 4.56 -11.37
C ILE A 26 40.68 4.51 -11.98
N LEU A 27 40.47 3.71 -13.03
CA LEU A 27 39.16 3.59 -13.68
C LEU A 27 38.13 2.89 -12.77
N LEU A 28 38.58 1.91 -11.98
CA LEU A 28 37.75 1.26 -10.96
C LEU A 28 37.38 2.24 -9.85
N LEU A 29 38.34 3.07 -9.40
CA LEU A 29 38.12 4.11 -8.41
C LEU A 29 37.15 5.18 -8.92
N ILE A 30 37.29 5.63 -10.17
CA ILE A 30 36.38 6.59 -10.81
C ILE A 30 34.97 6.01 -10.88
N ARG A 31 34.83 4.75 -11.35
CA ARG A 31 33.53 4.07 -11.43
C ARG A 31 32.87 3.93 -10.07
N ASN A 32 33.64 3.56 -9.05
CA ASN A 32 33.14 3.45 -7.67
C ASN A 32 32.72 4.82 -7.13
N ASN A 33 33.53 5.87 -7.33
CA ASN A 33 33.18 7.22 -6.89
C ASN A 33 31.93 7.76 -7.59
N LEU A 34 31.79 7.56 -8.91
CA LEU A 34 30.59 7.98 -9.64
C LEU A 34 29.35 7.24 -9.12
N ARG A 35 29.45 5.92 -8.91
CA ARG A 35 28.37 5.10 -8.35
C ARG A 35 27.96 5.57 -6.96
N GLN A 36 28.93 5.88 -6.10
CA GLN A 36 28.67 6.36 -4.74
C GLN A 36 28.11 7.79 -4.71
N ARG A 37 28.49 8.66 -5.65
CA ARG A 37 27.95 10.01 -5.78
C ARG A 37 26.52 10.00 -6.31
N ILE A 38 26.24 9.17 -7.31
CA ILE A 38 24.87 8.98 -7.81
C ILE A 38 24.00 8.44 -6.68
N LYS A 39 24.43 7.37 -5.99
CA LYS A 39 23.66 6.79 -4.88
C LYS A 39 23.39 7.79 -3.76
N ARG A 40 24.39 8.61 -3.36
CA ARG A 40 24.19 9.71 -2.39
C ARG A 40 23.20 10.76 -2.87
N ASN A 41 23.35 11.26 -4.09
CA ASN A 41 22.43 12.27 -4.63
C ASN A 41 20.98 11.77 -4.73
N TYR A 42 20.75 10.48 -5.01
CA TYR A 42 19.41 9.89 -5.00
C TYR A 42 18.83 9.76 -3.60
N LEU A 43 19.67 9.51 -2.58
CA LEU A 43 19.24 9.42 -1.19
C LEU A 43 19.00 10.83 -0.62
N ASP A 44 19.90 11.78 -0.84
CA ASP A 44 19.79 13.16 -0.34
C ASP A 44 18.58 13.90 -0.94
N LYS A 45 18.31 13.74 -2.24
CA LYS A 45 17.13 14.35 -2.90
C LYS A 45 15.80 13.75 -2.46
N ASN A 46 15.80 12.57 -1.85
CA ASN A 46 14.63 11.89 -1.30
C ASN A 46 14.73 11.76 0.23
N SER A 47 15.63 12.51 0.89
CA SER A 47 15.76 12.56 2.34
C SER A 47 14.71 13.50 2.92
N ILE A 48 13.44 13.16 2.71
CA ILE A 48 12.45 13.41 3.75
C ILE A 48 12.78 12.34 4.80
N GLU A 49 13.22 12.78 5.98
CA GLU A 49 13.71 11.88 7.01
C GLU A 49 12.66 10.79 7.25
N GLY A 50 13.04 9.52 7.09
CA GLY A 50 12.08 8.40 7.24
C GLY A 50 11.37 8.40 8.61
N GLY A 51 11.90 9.12 9.61
CA GLY A 51 11.24 9.38 10.88
C GLY A 51 10.00 10.29 10.77
N ASP A 52 10.08 11.35 9.96
CA ASP A 52 8.99 12.31 9.78
C ASP A 52 7.80 11.67 9.05
N ILE A 53 8.07 10.89 8.00
CA ILE A 53 7.04 10.15 7.25
C ILE A 53 6.31 9.15 8.16
N MET A 54 7.05 8.43 9.02
CA MET A 54 6.46 7.45 9.92
C MET A 54 5.62 8.09 11.03
N ASN A 55 6.01 9.28 11.49
CA ASN A 55 5.24 10.04 12.46
C ASN A 55 3.95 10.61 11.85
N GLU A 56 4.01 11.12 10.62
CA GLU A 56 2.85 11.59 9.87
C GLU A 56 1.85 10.45 9.56
N LEU A 57 2.35 9.27 9.16
CA LEU A 57 1.52 8.07 8.97
C LEU A 57 0.84 7.60 10.26
N LYS A 58 1.52 7.69 11.41
CA LYS A 58 0.93 7.36 12.71
C LYS A 58 -0.10 8.38 13.14
N GLN A 59 0.17 9.66 12.93
CA GLN A 59 -0.76 10.74 13.27
C GLN A 59 -2.04 10.62 12.43
N THR A 60 -1.90 10.48 11.12
CA THR A 60 -3.05 10.27 10.22
C THR A 60 -3.86 9.03 10.58
N HIS A 61 -3.21 7.93 10.99
CA HIS A 61 -3.92 6.75 11.48
C HIS A 61 -4.75 7.04 12.73
N ASN A 62 -4.17 7.72 13.72
CA ASN A 62 -4.87 8.08 14.95
C ASN A 62 -6.04 9.05 14.68
N ASP A 63 -5.86 10.00 13.77
CA ASP A 63 -6.91 10.95 13.38
C ASP A 63 -8.07 10.21 12.69
N ILE A 64 -7.77 9.23 11.83
CA ILE A 64 -8.79 8.37 11.22
C ILE A 64 -9.55 7.62 12.32
N LEU A 65 -8.85 6.99 13.27
CA LEU A 65 -9.49 6.25 14.36
C LEU A 65 -10.38 7.15 15.23
N ALA A 66 -9.93 8.36 15.55
CA ALA A 66 -10.70 9.33 16.32
C ALA A 66 -11.96 9.82 15.59
N SER A 67 -11.92 9.85 14.25
CA SER A 67 -13.05 10.29 13.42
C SER A 67 -14.15 9.23 13.24
N LEU A 68 -13.91 7.98 13.66
CA LEU A 68 -14.85 6.87 13.45
C LEU A 68 -16.12 7.03 14.28
N VAL A 69 -17.26 6.82 13.62
CA VAL A 69 -18.59 6.85 14.22
C VAL A 69 -18.87 5.53 14.94
N ASP A 70 -19.43 5.60 16.15
CA ASP A 70 -19.96 4.42 16.84
C ASP A 70 -21.31 4.07 16.24
N ILE A 71 -21.44 2.87 15.67
CA ILE A 71 -22.69 2.46 15.04
C ILE A 71 -23.83 2.28 16.05
N ARG A 72 -23.52 2.15 17.36
CA ARG A 72 -24.54 2.08 18.42
C ARG A 72 -25.31 3.39 18.60
N ASP A 73 -24.70 4.51 18.19
CA ASP A 73 -25.33 5.84 18.26
C ASP A 73 -26.18 6.16 17.02
N VAL A 74 -26.04 5.36 15.96
CA VAL A 74 -26.76 5.54 14.69
C VAL A 74 -28.20 5.03 14.85
N LYS A 75 -29.16 5.87 14.46
CA LYS A 75 -30.60 5.56 14.58
C LYS A 75 -31.23 5.36 13.22
N ILE A 76 -31.96 4.25 13.07
CA ILE A 76 -32.76 3.96 11.88
C ILE A 76 -34.23 4.25 12.18
N ASP A 77 -34.80 5.25 11.53
CA ASP A 77 -36.24 5.49 11.59
C ASP A 77 -36.98 4.52 10.66
N ARG A 78 -37.65 3.53 11.26
CA ARG A 78 -38.39 2.50 10.52
C ARG A 78 -39.67 3.01 9.87
N LYS A 79 -40.12 4.22 10.20
CA LYS A 79 -41.31 4.85 9.60
C LYS A 79 -41.04 5.40 8.20
N LEU A 80 -39.77 5.64 7.86
CA LEU A 80 -39.37 6.13 6.55
C LEU A 80 -39.34 5.01 5.49
N PRO A 81 -39.52 5.34 4.21
CA PRO A 81 -39.26 4.44 3.08
C PRO A 81 -37.83 3.88 3.09
N VAL A 82 -37.61 2.76 2.41
CA VAL A 82 -36.33 2.04 2.43
C VAL A 82 -35.17 2.94 1.98
N GLU A 83 -35.39 3.71 0.91
CA GLU A 83 -34.43 4.60 0.30
C GLU A 83 -33.99 5.70 1.26
N ASP A 84 -34.95 6.36 1.93
CA ASP A 84 -34.67 7.43 2.89
C ASP A 84 -33.97 6.90 4.14
N ARG A 85 -34.28 5.68 4.57
CA ARG A 85 -33.55 5.02 5.67
C ARG A 85 -32.10 4.75 5.30
N ILE A 86 -31.84 4.24 4.09
CA ILE A 86 -30.47 3.99 3.62
C ILE A 86 -29.70 5.31 3.54
N LYS A 87 -30.33 6.36 3.00
CA LYS A 87 -29.72 7.69 2.91
C LYS A 87 -29.37 8.24 4.30
N SER A 88 -30.33 8.24 5.22
CA SER A 88 -30.13 8.68 6.60
C SER A 88 -29.04 7.87 7.32
N TYR A 89 -28.99 6.56 7.08
CA TYR A 89 -27.94 5.69 7.64
C TYR A 89 -26.54 6.06 7.14
N VAL A 90 -26.38 6.21 5.84
CA VAL A 90 -25.08 6.54 5.22
C VAL A 90 -24.59 7.91 5.69
N GLU A 91 -25.50 8.89 5.80
CA GLU A 91 -25.19 10.23 6.32
C GLU A 91 -24.72 10.19 7.79
N GLN A 92 -25.36 9.38 8.64
CA GLN A 92 -24.98 9.24 10.05
C GLN A 92 -23.65 8.50 10.23
N VAL A 93 -23.46 7.38 9.53
CA VAL A 93 -22.26 6.52 9.67
C VAL A 93 -21.01 7.13 9.04
N LYS A 94 -21.16 7.98 8.01
CA LYS A 94 -20.10 8.55 7.18
C LYS A 94 -19.32 7.50 6.37
N ASN A 95 -18.69 6.53 7.02
CA ASN A 95 -17.91 5.47 6.39
C ASN A 95 -18.44 4.07 6.79
N PRO A 96 -19.32 3.45 5.99
CA PRO A 96 -19.88 2.14 6.31
C PRO A 96 -18.87 0.98 6.24
N TYR A 97 -17.67 1.22 5.69
CA TYR A 97 -16.60 0.23 5.62
C TYR A 97 -15.59 0.32 6.76
N LEU A 98 -15.66 1.39 7.57
CA LEU A 98 -14.77 1.58 8.72
C LEU A 98 -15.51 2.38 9.81
N PHE A 99 -15.88 1.69 10.88
CA PHE A 99 -16.64 2.27 12.00
C PHE A 99 -16.24 1.60 13.31
N LYS A 100 -16.77 2.08 14.45
CA LYS A 100 -16.53 1.47 15.77
C LYS A 100 -17.80 0.91 16.38
N VAL A 101 -17.62 -0.05 17.28
CA VAL A 101 -18.68 -0.61 18.14
C VAL A 101 -18.11 -0.62 19.55
N GLY A 102 -18.32 0.48 20.30
CA GLY A 102 -17.58 0.72 21.53
C GLY A 102 -16.08 0.84 21.27
N GLU A 103 -15.30 0.00 21.96
CA GLU A 103 -13.84 0.00 21.85
C GLU A 103 -13.33 -0.78 20.63
N THR A 104 -14.20 -1.51 19.93
CA THR A 104 -13.81 -2.35 18.79
C THR A 104 -13.94 -1.59 17.47
N VAL A 105 -12.84 -1.49 16.72
CA VAL A 105 -12.84 -0.95 15.36
C VAL A 105 -13.17 -2.08 14.37
N VAL A 106 -14.16 -1.86 13.52
CA VAL A 106 -14.61 -2.81 12.50
C VAL A 106 -14.26 -2.26 11.13
N ARG A 107 -13.47 -3.02 10.37
CA ARG A 107 -13.17 -2.76 8.97
C ARG A 107 -13.82 -3.83 8.11
N VAL A 108 -14.62 -3.39 7.14
CA VAL A 108 -15.27 -4.27 6.17
C VAL A 108 -14.50 -4.22 4.86
N SER A 109 -14.12 -5.39 4.35
CA SER A 109 -13.46 -5.52 3.05
C SER A 109 -13.95 -6.77 2.35
N TYR A 110 -14.04 -6.71 1.02
CA TYR A 110 -14.38 -7.88 0.22
C TYR A 110 -13.17 -8.80 0.07
N ALA A 111 -13.38 -10.08 0.36
CA ALA A 111 -12.44 -11.13 0.02
C ALA A 111 -12.64 -11.52 -1.45
N ASN A 112 -11.55 -11.85 -2.15
CA ASN A 112 -11.62 -12.37 -3.52
C ASN A 112 -11.95 -13.87 -3.51
N THR A 113 -13.14 -14.23 -3.00
CA THR A 113 -13.58 -15.61 -2.79
C THR A 113 -15.07 -15.75 -3.11
N GLN A 114 -15.51 -16.93 -3.55
CA GLN A 114 -16.95 -17.22 -3.67
C GLN A 114 -17.61 -17.56 -2.32
N ALA A 115 -16.82 -17.84 -1.28
CA ALA A 115 -17.34 -18.11 0.06
C ALA A 115 -18.09 -16.88 0.61
N THR A 116 -19.32 -17.09 1.02
CA THR A 116 -20.16 -16.06 1.64
C THR A 116 -19.78 -15.85 3.10
N ILE A 117 -20.25 -14.74 3.69
CA ILE A 117 -20.10 -14.52 5.14
C ILE A 117 -20.72 -15.68 5.92
N ASN A 118 -21.85 -16.23 5.45
CA ASN A 118 -22.50 -17.38 6.10
C ASN A 118 -21.62 -18.63 6.05
N ASP A 119 -20.99 -18.93 4.90
CA ASP A 119 -20.09 -20.08 4.79
C ASP A 119 -18.92 -19.96 5.76
N ASN A 120 -18.30 -18.77 5.81
CA ASN A 120 -17.20 -18.49 6.73
C ASN A 120 -17.63 -18.54 8.20
N PHE A 121 -18.85 -18.08 8.50
CA PHE A 121 -19.41 -18.11 9.85
C PHE A 121 -19.70 -19.55 10.32
N ILE A 122 -20.24 -20.40 9.44
CA ILE A 122 -20.46 -21.82 9.72
C ILE A 122 -19.12 -22.52 9.97
N ASN A 123 -18.11 -22.28 9.13
CA ASN A 123 -16.77 -22.85 9.32
C ASN A 123 -16.12 -22.40 10.62
N MET A 124 -16.31 -21.14 11.02
CA MET A 124 -15.83 -20.63 12.32
C MET A 124 -16.48 -21.39 13.48
N ILE A 125 -17.80 -21.56 13.47
CA ILE A 125 -18.52 -22.28 14.54
C ILE A 125 -18.12 -23.76 14.56
N ALA A 126 -18.00 -24.40 13.40
CA ALA A 126 -17.65 -25.81 13.30
C ALA A 126 -16.20 -26.13 13.71
N SER A 127 -15.34 -25.12 13.80
CA SER A 127 -13.94 -25.26 14.24
C SER A 127 -13.70 -24.88 15.70
N MET A 128 -14.74 -24.47 16.43
CA MET A 128 -14.74 -24.27 17.88
C MET A 128 -15.04 -25.59 18.61
#